data_AF-A0A972PWJ3-F1
#
_entry.id   AF-A0A972PWJ3-F1
#
_cell.length_a   1.000
_cell.length_b   1.000
_cell.length_c   1.000
_cell.angle_alpha   90.00
_cell.angle_beta   90.00
_cell.angle_gamma   90.00
#
_symmetry.space_group_name_H-M   'P 1'
#
loop_
_entity.id
_entity.type
_entity.pdbx_description
1 polymer ?
#
loop_
_entity_poly.entity_id
_entity_poly.type
_entity_poly.pdbx_seq_one_letter_code
_entity_poly.pdbx_strand_id
1 'polypeptide(L)' 'MANRLAQEVEKILSAAVGDFIAKATVKKNCELIGTTPDDLTADQLPALAEKIEKSVSFFSGKDVGSGVAEKIKTIKI' A
#
# COMPACT_ATOMS: atom_id res chain seq x y z
N MET A 1 1.60 10.88 9.50
CA MET A 1 1.78 9.43 9.73
C MET A 1 3.00 9.25 10.58
N ALA A 2 2.84 8.73 11.79
CA ALA A 2 3.94 8.33 12.66
C ALA A 2 4.41 6.89 12.37
N ASN A 3 3.55 6.06 11.77
CA ASN A 3 3.82 4.66 11.51
C ASN A 3 4.76 4.45 10.32
N ARG A 4 5.88 3.78 10.57
CA ARG A 4 6.92 3.50 9.57
C ARG A 4 6.46 2.53 8.48
N LEU A 5 5.59 1.57 8.79
CA LEU A 5 5.07 0.63 7.79
C LEU A 5 4.23 1.38 6.75
N ALA A 6 3.32 2.23 7.18
CA ALA A 6 2.50 3.02 6.27
C ALA A 6 3.34 3.99 5.44
N GLN A 7 4.38 4.59 6.02
CA GLN A 7 5.33 5.42 5.28
C GLN A 7 6.07 4.65 4.18
N GLU A 8 6.55 3.43 4.47
CA GLU A 8 7.22 2.60 3.45
C GLU A 8 6.26 2.15 2.36
N VAL A 9 5.02 1.78 2.70
CA VAL A 9 3.97 1.47 1.71
C VAL A 9 3.68 2.69 0.84
N GLU A 10 3.52 3.87 1.42
CA GLU A 10 3.32 5.12 0.68
C GLU A 10 4.49 5.41 -0.26
N LYS A 11 5.73 5.21 0.19
CA LYS A 11 6.92 5.42 -0.62
C LYS A 11 6.98 4.49 -1.84
N ILE A 12 6.67 3.19 -1.64
CA ILE A 12 6.58 2.22 -2.74
C ILE A 12 5.52 2.66 -3.75
N LEU A 13 4.35 3.07 -3.26
CA LEU A 13 3.26 3.55 -4.10
C LEU A 13 3.61 4.84 -4.83
N SER A 14 4.26 5.80 -4.17
CA SER A 14 4.59 7.10 -4.74
C SER A 14 5.53 6.96 -5.95
N ALA A 15 6.44 5.98 -5.92
CA ALA A 15 7.29 5.65 -7.05
C ALA A 15 6.53 5.05 -8.26
N ALA A 16 5.34 4.47 -8.03
CA ALA A 16 4.53 3.85 -9.08
C ALA A 16 3.41 4.77 -9.60
N VAL A 17 2.75 5.53 -8.72
CA VAL A 17 1.52 6.28 -9.02
C VAL A 17 1.56 7.77 -8.61
N GLY A 18 2.68 8.24 -8.06
CA GLY A 18 2.85 9.60 -7.55
C GLY A 18 2.29 9.83 -6.15
N ASP A 19 2.79 10.85 -5.45
CA ASP A 19 2.54 11.08 -4.01
C ASP A 19 1.06 11.27 -3.65
N PHE A 20 0.30 11.96 -4.51
CA PHE A 20 -1.10 12.25 -4.24
C PHE A 20 -1.96 10.97 -4.27
N ILE A 21 -1.75 10.14 -5.30
CA ILE A 21 -2.48 8.87 -5.44
C ILE A 21 -2.01 7.91 -4.34
N ALA A 22 -0.71 7.85 -4.06
CA ALA A 22 -0.17 6.99 -3.01
C ALA A 22 -0.83 7.24 -1.65
N LYS A 23 -0.91 8.49 -1.20
CA LYS A 23 -1.57 8.85 0.07
C LYS A 23 -3.03 8.42 0.11
N ALA A 24 -3.77 8.68 -0.97
CA ALA A 24 -5.18 8.30 -1.06
C ALA A 24 -5.34 6.77 -1.06
N THR A 25 -4.49 6.05 -1.79
CA THR A 25 -4.48 4.60 -1.88
C THR A 25 -4.15 3.96 -0.53
N VAL A 26 -3.11 4.41 0.18
CA VAL A 26 -2.78 3.88 1.52
C VAL A 26 -3.94 4.08 2.47
N LYS A 27 -4.45 5.32 2.59
CA LYS A 27 -5.56 5.64 3.48
C LYS A 27 -6.78 4.77 3.19
N LYS A 28 -7.21 4.72 1.93
CA LYS A 28 -8.43 4.00 1.55
C LYS A 28 -8.28 2.49 1.74
N ASN A 29 -7.12 1.92 1.41
CA ASN A 29 -6.92 0.48 1.53
C ASN A 29 -6.71 0.03 2.98
N CYS A 30 -6.12 0.87 3.84
CA CYS A 30 -6.12 0.63 5.28
C CYS A 30 -7.56 0.60 5.85
N GLU A 31 -8.41 1.58 5.49
CA GLU A 31 -9.82 1.60 5.90
C GLU A 31 -10.57 0.33 5.45
N LEU A 32 -10.30 -0.17 4.23
CA LEU A 32 -10.93 -1.37 3.68
C LEU A 32 -10.55 -2.67 4.40
N ILE A 33 -9.43 -2.70 5.13
CA ILE A 33 -9.03 -3.84 5.96
C ILE A 33 -9.28 -3.57 7.45
N GLY A 34 -10.00 -2.50 7.79
CA GLY A 34 -10.38 -2.16 9.16
C GLY A 34 -9.22 -1.60 10.00
N THR A 35 -8.21 -1.00 9.38
CA THR A 35 -7.10 -0.34 10.07
C THR A 35 -6.94 1.12 9.64
N THR A 36 -6.03 1.85 10.27
CA THR A 36 -5.61 3.18 9.83
C THR A 36 -4.14 3.14 9.40
N PRO A 37 -3.65 4.11 8.62
CA PRO A 37 -2.22 4.21 8.34
C PRO A 37 -1.36 4.29 9.61
N ASP A 38 -1.86 4.92 10.68
CA ASP A 38 -1.11 5.02 11.93
C ASP A 38 -1.15 3.72 12.76
N ASP A 39 -2.17 2.88 12.60
CA ASP A 39 -2.34 1.60 13.32
C ASP A 39 -1.92 0.35 12.52
N LEU A 40 -1.40 0.52 11.30
CA LEU A 40 -1.00 -0.58 10.43
C LEU A 40 0.07 -1.47 11.07
N THR A 41 -0.17 -2.78 11.13
CA THR A 41 0.79 -3.77 11.64
C THR A 41 1.37 -4.65 10.52
N ALA A 42 2.47 -5.33 10.80
CA ALA A 42 3.14 -6.20 9.83
C ALA A 42 2.24 -7.36 9.36
N ASP A 43 1.43 -7.92 10.27
CA ASP A 43 0.49 -9.01 9.95
C ASP A 43 -0.62 -8.59 8.99
N GLN A 44 -0.89 -7.28 8.89
CA GLN A 44 -1.89 -6.72 7.98
C GLN A 44 -1.33 -6.42 6.58
N LEU A 45 0.00 -6.42 6.40
CA LEU A 45 0.64 -6.13 5.12
C LEU A 45 0.19 -7.06 3.97
N PRO A 46 0.02 -8.39 4.17
CA PRO A 46 -0.46 -9.26 3.11
C PRO A 46 -1.86 -8.89 2.62
N ALA A 47 -2.77 -8.58 3.55
CA ALA A 47 -4.14 -8.17 3.24
C ALA A 47 -4.16 -6.79 2.56
N LEU A 48 -3.35 -5.86 3.05
CA LEU A 48 -3.19 -4.53 2.46
C LEU A 48 -2.64 -4.61 1.03
N ALA A 49 -1.62 -5.44 0.82
CA ALA A 49 -0.99 -5.66 -0.48
C ALA A 49 -1.98 -6.20 -1.52
N GLU A 50 -2.88 -7.12 -1.15
CA GLU A 50 -3.90 -7.63 -2.08
C GLU A 50 -4.90 -6.54 -2.52
N LYS A 51 -5.32 -5.68 -1.59
CA LYS A 51 -6.23 -4.57 -1.89
C LYS A 51 -5.54 -3.50 -2.75
N ILE A 52 -4.28 -3.21 -2.44
CA ILE A 52 -3.45 -2.29 -3.22
C ILE A 52 -3.17 -2.85 -4.61
N GLU A 53 -2.88 -4.14 -4.76
CA GLU A 53 -2.68 -4.79 -6.06
C GLU A 53 -3.87 -4.53 -6.98
N LYS A 54 -5.09 -4.76 -6.49
CA LYS A 54 -6.33 -4.53 -7.24
C LYS A 54 -6.50 -3.07 -7.62
N SER A 55 -6.26 -2.16 -6.67
CA SER A 55 -6.37 -0.71 -6.90
C SER A 55 -5.35 -0.23 -7.94
N VAL A 56 -4.07 -0.55 -7.76
CA VAL A 56 -2.99 -0.11 -8.65
C VAL A 56 -3.08 -0.78 -10.02
N SER A 57 -3.45 -2.06 -10.08
CA SER A 57 -3.67 -2.75 -11.36
C SER A 57 -4.74 -2.09 -12.21
N PHE A 58 -5.79 -1.56 -11.56
CA PHE A 58 -6.88 -0.85 -12.23
C PHE A 58 -6.41 0.47 -12.84
N PHE A 59 -5.55 1.23 -12.16
CA PHE A 59 -5.09 2.54 -12.63
C PHE A 59 -3.83 2.50 -13.50
N SER A 60 -2.95 1.52 -13.29
CA SER A 60 -1.57 1.53 -13.83
C SER A 60 -1.17 0.22 -14.50
N GLY A 61 -2.09 -0.74 -14.62
CA GLY A 61 -1.85 -2.03 -15.25
C GLY A 61 -1.38 -3.11 -14.28
N LYS A 62 -1.65 -4.37 -14.64
CA LYS A 62 -1.45 -5.55 -13.78
C LYS A 62 0.00 -5.71 -13.34
N ASP A 63 0.96 -5.51 -14.24
CA ASP A 63 2.40 -5.64 -13.92
C ASP A 63 2.84 -4.67 -12.82
N VAL A 64 2.36 -3.42 -12.87
CA VAL A 64 2.65 -2.40 -11.85
C VAL A 64 2.00 -2.77 -10.52
N GLY A 65 0.73 -3.20 -10.57
CA GLY A 65 -0.01 -3.60 -9.36
C GLY A 65 0.63 -4.78 -8.64
N SER A 66 0.97 -5.85 -9.35
CA SER A 66 1.62 -7.03 -8.76
C SER A 66 3.01 -6.69 -8.22
N GLY A 67 3.82 -5.90 -8.95
CA GLY A 67 5.15 -5.49 -8.49
C GLY A 67 5.13 -4.62 -7.23
N VAL A 68 4.13 -3.74 -7.08
CA VAL A 68 3.92 -2.97 -5.84
C VAL A 68 3.52 -3.88 -4.69
N ALA A 69 2.59 -4.81 -4.92
CA ALA A 69 2.10 -5.72 -3.90
C ALA A 69 3.20 -6.66 -3.36
N GLU A 70 4.09 -7.17 -4.21
CA GLU A 70 5.25 -7.96 -3.78
C GLU A 70 6.21 -7.15 -2.90
N LYS A 71 6.47 -5.89 -3.26
CA LYS A 71 7.31 -5.01 -2.43
C LYS A 71 6.68 -4.76 -1.06
N ILE A 72 5.37 -4.57 -0.98
CA ILE A 72 4.67 -4.35 0.28
C ILE A 72 4.76 -5.58 1.19
N LYS A 73 4.56 -6.79 0.63
CA LYS A 73 4.66 -8.05 1.38
C LYS A 73 6.06 -8.34 1.93
N THR A 74 7.08 -7.72 1.37
CA THR A 74 8.49 -7.93 1.74
C THR A 74 9.05 -6.85 2.66
N ILE A 75 8.24 -5.86 3.05
CA ILE A 75 8.63 -4.84 4.04
C ILE A 75 8.99 -5.53 5.37
N LYS A 76 10.19 -5.25 5.87
CA LYS A 76 10.68 -5.67 7.18
C LYS A 76 11.19 -4.42 7.89
N ILE A 77 10.56 -4.04 9.00
CA ILE A 77 10.93 -2.89 9.84
C ILE A 77 11.06 -3.37 11.28
#